data_AF-A0A3D2SA13-F1
#
_entry.id   AF-A0A3D2SA13-F1
#
_cell.length_a   1.000
_cell.length_b   1.000
_cell.length_c   1.000
_cell.angle_alpha   90.00
_cell.angle_beta   90.00
_cell.angle_gamma   90.00
#
_symmetry.space_group_name_H-M   'P 1'
#
loop_
_entity.id
_entity.type
_entity.pdbx_description
1 polymer ?
#
loop_
_entity_poly.entity_id
_entity_poly.type
_entity_poly.pdbx_seq_one_letter_code
_entity_poly.pdbx_strand_id
1 'polypeptide(L)'
;MQAYAVLVQPLEKISTSGLFKVAVTSNKNIWELYIEDEYGLLGNYNRVTDLFLLLHNLRTYQESDDYPDWCVYHNIPPEDSKWLNYFRELSRIYREMEQALGGLDPCISTFDFELGAGDFQALLKAE
;
A
#
# COMPACT_ATOMS: atom_id res chain seq x y z
N MET A 1 -0.46 24.90 4.32
CA MET A 1 -0.23 23.46 4.10
C MET A 1 0.55 23.32 2.81
N GLN A 2 1.81 22.88 2.88
CA GLN A 2 2.55 22.50 1.67
C GLN A 2 1.98 21.16 1.23
N ALA A 3 1.36 21.09 0.05
CA ALA A 3 0.91 19.83 -0.50
C ALA A 3 2.14 19.00 -0.84
N TYR A 4 2.41 17.96 -0.06
CA TYR A 4 3.47 17.01 -0.35
C TYR A 4 3.01 16.16 -1.54
N ALA A 5 3.67 16.33 -2.69
CA ALA A 5 3.41 15.48 -3.83
C ALA A 5 3.96 14.08 -3.54
N VAL A 6 3.08 13.14 -3.25
CA VAL A 6 3.40 11.72 -3.16
C VAL A 6 3.25 11.11 -4.54
N LEU A 7 4.28 10.39 -4.98
CA LEU A 7 4.25 9.62 -6.23
C LEU A 7 4.45 8.15 -5.89
N VAL A 8 3.55 7.31 -6.39
CA VAL A 8 3.66 5.84 -6.32
C VAL A 8 3.95 5.34 -7.73
N GLN A 9 5.05 4.63 -7.90
CA GLN A 9 5.46 4.11 -9.19
C GLN A 9 5.64 2.58 -9.12
N PRO A 10 4.90 1.79 -9.93
CA PRO A 10 5.14 0.36 -10.02
C PRO A 10 6.53 0.07 -10.62
N LEU A 11 7.25 -0.85 -10.00
CA LEU A 11 8.57 -1.31 -10.43
C LEU A 11 8.50 -2.73 -11.02
N GLU A 12 7.92 -3.67 -10.28
CA GLU A 12 7.93 -5.09 -10.62
C GLU A 12 6.70 -5.80 -10.05
N LYS A 13 6.08 -6.69 -10.84
CA LYS A 13 5.04 -7.60 -10.35
C LYS A 13 5.67 -8.88 -9.82
N ILE A 14 5.30 -9.29 -8.61
CA ILE A 14 5.70 -10.57 -8.04
C ILE A 14 4.74 -11.65 -8.54
N SER A 15 5.28 -12.57 -9.33
CA SER A 15 4.52 -13.53 -10.13
C SER A 15 3.63 -14.49 -9.33
N THR A 16 3.87 -14.64 -8.02
CA THR A 16 3.22 -15.66 -7.19
C THR A 16 2.18 -15.14 -6.21
N SER A 17 2.09 -13.83 -5.96
CA SER A 17 1.31 -13.31 -4.82
C SER A 17 0.44 -12.09 -5.10
N GLY A 18 0.23 -11.68 -6.35
CA GLY A 18 -0.55 -10.47 -6.66
C GLY A 18 0.09 -9.15 -6.18
N LEU A 19 1.26 -9.23 -5.52
CA LEU A 19 2.01 -8.10 -5.01
C LEU A 19 2.79 -7.40 -6.12
N PHE A 20 2.86 -6.08 -6.01
CA PHE A 20 3.70 -5.22 -6.82
C PHE A 20 4.71 -4.53 -5.95
N LYS A 21 5.99 -4.63 -6.33
CA LYS A 21 7.02 -3.76 -5.81
C LYS A 21 6.79 -2.34 -6.36
N VAL A 22 6.70 -1.36 -5.48
CA VAL A 22 6.51 0.05 -5.83
C VAL A 22 7.60 0.92 -5.22
N ALA A 23 7.97 1.97 -5.94
CA ALA A 23 8.72 3.10 -5.39
C ALA A 23 7.73 4.19 -4.95
N VAL A 24 7.82 4.62 -3.70
CA VAL A 24 7.07 5.76 -3.18
C VAL A 24 8.03 6.91 -2.96
N THR A 25 7.76 8.04 -3.62
CA THR A 25 8.57 9.25 -3.48
C THR A 25 7.74 10.35 -2.84
N SER A 26 8.30 10.98 -1.79
CA SER A 26 7.76 12.21 -1.21
C SER A 26 8.90 13.12 -0.78
N ASN A 27 8.95 14.34 -1.33
CA ASN A 27 10.05 15.29 -1.12
C ASN A 27 11.44 14.71 -1.44
N LYS A 28 12.23 14.41 -0.40
CA LYS A 28 13.60 13.84 -0.47
C LYS A 28 13.64 12.37 -0.08
N ASN A 29 12.50 11.78 0.29
CA ASN A 29 12.41 10.41 0.76
C ASN A 29 11.96 9.51 -0.38
N ILE A 30 12.56 8.31 -0.43
CA ILE A 30 12.21 7.25 -1.36
C ILE A 30 12.07 5.97 -0.54
N TRP A 31 10.92 5.31 -0.66
CA TRP A 31 10.65 4.03 -0.03
C TRP A 31 10.35 2.99 -1.09
N GLU A 32 10.74 1.75 -0.82
CA GLU A 32 10.35 0.59 -1.62
C GLU A 32 9.41 -0.30 -0.79
N LEU A 33 8.24 -0.59 -1.35
CA LEU A 33 7.19 -1.35 -0.69
C LEU A 33 6.62 -2.40 -1.64
N TYR A 34 5.98 -3.42 -1.07
CA TYR A 34 5.11 -4.32 -1.80
C TYR A 34 3.67 -3.94 -1.46
N ILE A 35 2.85 -3.76 -2.49
CA ILE A 35 1.42 -3.51 -2.33
C ILE A 35 0.63 -4.55 -3.13
N GLU A 36 -0.49 -4.97 -2.59
CA GLU A 36 -1.47 -5.76 -3.33
C GLU A 36 -2.24 -4.89 -4.31
N ASP A 37 -2.44 -5.45 -5.51
CA ASP A 37 -3.29 -4.87 -6.53
C ASP A 37 -4.12 -5.97 -7.20
N GLU A 38 -5.02 -6.59 -6.41
CA GLU A 38 -5.89 -7.67 -6.86
C GLU A 38 -6.79 -7.25 -8.03
N TYR A 39 -7.21 -5.98 -8.03
CA TYR A 39 -8.16 -5.43 -8.99
C TYR A 39 -7.51 -4.74 -10.19
N GLY A 40 -6.17 -4.73 -10.28
CA GLY A 40 -5.45 -4.11 -11.40
C GLY A 40 -5.65 -2.59 -11.49
N LEU A 41 -5.70 -1.91 -10.35
CA LEU A 41 -5.94 -0.50 -10.19
C LEU A 41 -4.66 0.33 -10.28
N LEU A 42 -3.52 -0.24 -9.87
CA LEU A 42 -2.25 0.46 -9.77
C LEU A 42 -1.78 0.99 -11.13
N GLY A 43 -1.65 2.31 -11.24
CA GLY A 43 -1.21 3.01 -12.44
C GLY A 43 -2.24 3.08 -13.57
N ASN A 44 -3.44 2.52 -13.39
CA ASN A 44 -4.46 2.42 -14.45
C ASN A 44 -5.57 3.47 -14.37
N TYR A 45 -5.69 4.20 -13.26
CA TYR A 45 -6.77 5.17 -13.03
C TYR A 45 -6.23 6.59 -12.84
N ASN A 46 -5.93 6.96 -11.59
CA ASN A 46 -5.40 8.27 -11.23
C ASN A 46 -4.45 8.13 -10.03
N ARG A 47 -3.67 9.19 -9.76
CA ARG A 47 -2.67 9.19 -8.68
C ARG A 47 -3.28 9.06 -7.28
N VAL A 48 -4.53 9.48 -7.12
CA VAL A 48 -5.23 9.39 -5.84
C VAL A 48 -5.60 7.93 -5.56
N THR A 49 -5.99 7.16 -6.59
CA THR A 49 -6.16 5.71 -6.50
C THR A 49 -4.87 5.01 -6.10
N ASP A 50 -3.73 5.36 -6.71
CA ASP A 50 -2.44 4.76 -6.35
C ASP A 50 -2.05 5.07 -4.89
N LEU A 51 -2.30 6.31 -4.45
CA LEU A 51 -2.09 6.71 -3.06
C LEU A 51 -3.03 5.97 -2.10
N PHE A 52 -4.29 5.82 -2.47
CA PHE A 52 -5.26 5.05 -1.69
C PHE A 52 -4.80 3.59 -1.52
N LEU A 53 -4.38 2.92 -2.59
CA LEU A 53 -3.87 1.54 -2.53
C LEU A 53 -2.68 1.41 -1.59
N LEU A 54 -1.74 2.36 -1.68
CA LEU A 54 -0.59 2.43 -0.79
C LEU A 54 -1.01 2.55 0.69
N LEU A 55 -1.92 3.48 1.00
CA LEU A 55 -2.39 3.73 2.36
C LEU A 55 -3.21 2.55 2.89
N HIS A 56 -4.04 1.93 2.04
CA HIS A 56 -4.80 0.73 2.37
C HIS A 56 -3.88 -0.42 2.77
N ASN A 57 -2.84 -0.70 1.98
CA ASN A 57 -1.86 -1.75 2.29
C ASN A 57 -1.08 -1.48 3.58
N LEU A 58 -0.69 -0.22 3.85
CA LEU A 58 -0.01 0.16 5.10
C LEU A 58 -0.93 0.01 6.31
N ARG A 59 -2.23 0.25 6.14
CA ARG A 59 -3.24 0.01 7.16
C ARG A 59 -3.43 -1.48 7.43
N THR A 60 -3.50 -2.31 6.40
CA THR A 60 -3.55 -3.78 6.56
C THR A 60 -2.34 -4.28 7.36
N TYR A 61 -1.14 -3.78 7.08
CA TYR A 61 0.05 -4.08 7.89
C TYR A 61 -0.12 -3.65 9.36
N GLN A 62 -0.64 -2.44 9.61
CA GLN A 62 -0.88 -1.95 10.97
C GLN A 62 -1.92 -2.79 11.74
N GLU A 63 -2.94 -3.30 11.03
CA GLU A 63 -4.00 -4.13 11.58
C GLU A 63 -3.61 -5.62 11.71
N SER A 64 -2.46 -6.03 11.14
CA SER A 64 -1.94 -7.39 11.27
C SER A 64 -1.28 -7.58 12.65
N ASP A 65 -1.75 -8.56 13.42
CA ASP A 65 -1.26 -8.84 14.77
C ASP A 65 0.18 -9.38 14.77
N ASP A 66 0.52 -10.26 13.81
CA ASP A 66 1.85 -10.81 13.63
C ASP A 66 2.21 -11.20 12.18
N TYR A 67 3.44 -11.69 11.98
CA TYR A 67 3.96 -12.06 10.66
C TYR A 67 3.23 -13.25 10.01
N PRO A 68 2.93 -14.36 10.73
CA PRO A 68 2.08 -15.43 10.20
C PRO A 68 0.74 -14.93 9.64
N ASP A 69 0.02 -14.08 10.37
CA ASP A 69 -1.27 -13.56 9.92
C ASP A 69 -1.12 -12.70 8.66
N TRP A 70 -0.09 -11.85 8.63
CA TRP A 70 0.26 -11.07 7.44
C TRP A 70 0.58 -11.96 6.23
N CYS A 71 1.32 -13.04 6.42
CA CYS A 71 1.62 -14.01 5.36
C CYS A 71 0.36 -14.70 4.83
N VAL A 72 -0.57 -15.09 5.69
CA VAL A 72 -1.85 -15.71 5.29
C VAL A 72 -2.67 -14.74 4.46
N TYR A 73 -2.79 -13.49 4.91
CA TYR A 73 -3.51 -12.44 4.20
C TYR A 73 -2.96 -12.26 2.77
N HIS A 74 -1.63 -12.15 2.65
CA HIS A 74 -0.96 -11.92 1.36
C HIS A 74 -0.68 -13.17 0.52
N ASN A 75 -1.15 -14.35 0.96
CA ASN A 75 -0.84 -15.65 0.34
C ASN A 75 0.68 -15.86 0.11
N ILE A 76 1.49 -15.49 1.11
CA ILE A 76 2.95 -15.57 1.11
C ILE A 76 3.39 -16.81 1.92
N PRO A 77 4.38 -17.60 1.46
CA PRO A 77 4.96 -18.68 2.27
C PRO A 77 5.72 -18.11 3.49
N PRO A 78 5.32 -18.46 4.73
CA PRO A 78 5.95 -17.89 5.93
C PRO A 78 7.41 -18.34 6.12
N GLU A 79 7.84 -19.41 5.45
CA GLU A 79 9.21 -19.95 5.55
C GLU A 79 10.24 -19.11 4.78
N ASP A 80 9.78 -18.24 3.88
CA ASP A 80 10.68 -17.41 3.07
C ASP A 80 11.20 -16.20 3.87
N SER A 81 12.48 -16.29 4.24
CA SER A 81 13.20 -15.26 4.99
C SER A 81 13.19 -13.87 4.35
N LYS A 82 12.98 -13.76 3.03
CA LYS A 82 12.84 -12.47 2.34
C LYS A 82 11.67 -11.68 2.91
N TRP A 83 10.52 -12.33 3.10
CA TRP A 83 9.29 -11.69 3.55
C TRP A 83 9.33 -11.38 5.03
N LEU A 84 9.95 -12.24 5.85
CA LEU A 84 10.18 -11.94 7.26
C LEU A 84 11.05 -10.69 7.45
N ASN A 85 12.12 -10.57 6.65
CA ASN A 85 12.98 -9.39 6.69
C ASN A 85 12.21 -8.14 6.23
N TYR A 86 11.42 -8.26 5.16
CA TYR A 86 10.58 -7.17 4.70
C TYR A 86 9.53 -6.73 5.74
N PHE A 87 8.83 -7.66 6.38
CA PHE A 87 7.84 -7.39 7.42
C PHE A 87 8.45 -6.66 8.62
N ARG A 88 9.69 -6.99 8.99
CA ARG A 88 10.43 -6.26 10.03
C ARG A 88 10.73 -4.82 9.61
N GLU A 89 11.16 -4.64 8.36
CA GLU A 89 11.43 -3.31 7.79
C GLU A 89 10.17 -2.46 7.60
N LEU A 90 9.00 -3.06 7.40
CA LEU A 90 7.72 -2.34 7.30
C LEU A 90 7.46 -1.46 8.51
N SER A 91 7.84 -1.88 9.72
CA SER A 91 7.68 -1.07 10.93
C SER A 91 8.44 0.25 10.86
N ARG A 92 9.65 0.23 10.28
CA ARG A 92 10.48 1.41 10.07
C ARG A 92 9.90 2.28 8.96
N ILE A 93 9.55 1.67 7.82
CA ILE A 93 8.98 2.40 6.66
C ILE A 93 7.67 3.09 7.04
N TYR A 94 6.76 2.39 7.73
CA TYR A 94 5.50 2.94 8.21
C TYR A 94 5.72 4.21 9.04
N ARG A 95 6.62 4.16 10.03
CA ARG A 95 6.92 5.30 10.91
C ARG A 95 7.54 6.47 10.14
N GLU A 96 8.46 6.20 9.22
CA GLU A 96 9.06 7.23 8.38
C GLU A 96 8.03 7.91 7.48
N MET A 97 7.11 7.13 6.90
CA MET A 97 6.05 7.65 6.05
C MET A 97 5.01 8.43 6.86
N GLU A 98 4.59 7.93 8.02
CA GLU A 98 3.65 8.63 8.90
C GLU A 98 4.20 10.01 9.32
N GLN A 99 5.49 10.08 9.67
CA GLN A 99 6.18 11.33 9.98
C GLN A 99 6.27 12.28 8.78
N ALA A 100 6.49 11.73 7.57
CA ALA A 100 6.65 12.53 6.36
C ALA A 100 5.33 13.03 5.77
N LEU A 101 4.25 12.25 5.90
CA LEU A 101 2.97 12.51 5.23
C LEU A 101 1.90 13.09 6.16
N GLY A 102 2.04 12.91 7.48
CA GLY A 102 1.08 13.40 8.46
C GLY A 102 -0.15 12.49 8.54
N GLY A 103 0.02 11.34 9.20
CA GLY A 103 -1.02 10.31 9.34
C GLY A 103 -1.18 9.45 8.08
N LEU A 104 -1.51 8.18 8.26
CA LEU A 104 -1.68 7.20 7.17
C LEU A 104 -3.13 6.69 7.13
N ASP A 105 -4.09 7.60 6.98
CA ASP A 105 -5.50 7.25 6.82
C ASP A 105 -5.88 7.18 5.33
N PRO A 106 -6.31 6.01 4.82
CA PRO A 106 -6.78 5.90 3.43
C PRO A 106 -8.06 6.69 3.13
N CYS A 107 -8.75 7.24 4.14
CA CYS A 107 -9.99 8.03 4.03
C CYS A 107 -11.21 7.29 3.44
N ILE A 108 -11.02 6.10 2.88
CA ILE A 108 -12.06 5.20 2.37
C ILE A 108 -12.03 3.93 3.21
N SER A 109 -13.21 3.45 3.58
CA SER A 109 -13.32 2.25 4.40
C SER A 109 -12.91 1.00 3.61
N THR A 110 -12.33 0.00 4.29
CA THR A 110 -12.05 -1.31 3.69
C THR A 110 -13.31 -1.93 3.07
N PHE A 111 -14.47 -1.75 3.72
CA PHE A 111 -15.76 -2.25 3.23
C PHE A 111 -16.18 -1.64 1.89
N ASP A 112 -16.05 -0.31 1.72
CA ASP A 112 -16.39 0.34 0.45
C ASP A 112 -15.46 -0.09 -0.68
N PHE A 113 -14.17 -0.30 -0.36
CA PHE A 113 -13.18 -0.81 -1.29
C PHE A 113 -13.49 -2.24 -1.75
N GLU A 114 -13.71 -3.16 -0.81
CA GLU A 114 -14.00 -4.58 -1.10
C GLU A 114 -15.28 -4.76 -1.91
N LEU A 115 -16.31 -3.94 -1.67
CA LEU A 115 -17.54 -3.96 -2.46
C LEU A 115 -17.44 -3.21 -3.79
N GLY A 116 -16.33 -2.50 -4.04
CA GLY A 116 -16.17 -1.64 -5.18
C GLY A 116 -17.28 -0.58 -5.26
N ALA A 117 -17.70 -0.03 -4.12
CA ALA A 117 -18.90 0.80 -3.98
C ALA A 117 -18.62 2.13 -3.25
N GLY A 118 -19.66 2.93 -3.05
CA GLY A 118 -19.58 4.15 -2.24
C GLY A 118 -18.47 5.12 -2.69
N ASP A 119 -17.69 5.59 -1.73
CA ASP A 119 -16.62 6.57 -1.94
C ASP A 119 -15.50 6.04 -2.83
N PHE A 120 -15.31 4.72 -2.90
CA PHE A 120 -14.34 4.13 -3.82
C PHE A 120 -14.73 4.34 -5.30
N GLN A 121 -16.02 4.27 -5.64
CA GLN A 121 -16.48 4.60 -6.99
C GLN A 121 -16.30 6.08 -7.36
N ALA A 122 -16.38 6.97 -6.36
CA ALA A 122 -16.09 8.38 -6.56
C ALA A 122 -14.58 8.60 -6.81
N LEU A 123 -13.73 7.90 -6.05
CA LEU A 123 -12.28 7.93 -6.21
C LEU A 123 -11.83 7.52 -7.62
N LEU A 124 -12.40 6.44 -8.17
CA LEU A 124 -12.06 5.96 -9.53
C LEU A 124 -12.38 6.96 -10.64
N LYS A 125 -13.28 7.93 -10.36
CA LYS A 125 -13.70 8.98 -11.31
C LYS A 125 -13.04 10.33 -11.04
N ALA A 126 -12.22 10.44 -10.00
CA ALA A 126 -11.49 11.65 -9.71
C ALA A 126 -10.43 11.90 -10.80
N GLU A 127 -10.39 13.13 -11.32
CA GLU A 127 -9.41 13.59 -12.33
C GLU A 127 -8.17 14.19 -11.67
#